data_AF-A0A1J7BKT9-F1
#
_entry.id   AF-A0A1J7BKT9-F1
#
_cell.length_a   1.000
_cell.length_b   1.000
_cell.length_c   1.000
_cell.angle_alpha   90.00
_cell.angle_beta   90.00
_cell.angle_gamma   90.00
#
_symmetry.space_group_name_H-M   'P 1'
#
loop_
_entity.id
_entity.type
_entity.pdbx_description
1 polymer ?
#
loop_
_entity_poly.entity_id
_entity_poly.type
_entity_poly.pdbx_seq_one_letter_code
_entity_poly.pdbx_strand_id
1 'polypeptide(L)'
;MRPLSLALLQLAPAQADLEANLAAGEDACRRARALGADLALFPELWSNGYASAVPDGLHEDLFRHPQRWEGVDRLPPVPGPEQVWRGQPVGQDSPFVQHFCALAEQLEMAIALTYLEAWDGPPRNTLALIDRRGRIVLHQAKVHTCAFGLPEALLTPGEEFGTATLDTAVGEVRVGAMICYDREFPESARALMLGGAELILVPNACDMEINRLAQLRARAFENMTAVAMANYPGPGFGHSVVFDGMAFGDAGSRDMRLVEAGEQPGIVVAELDLAALRDYRRRETWGNAFRRPTAYRALTEDRIEPPFVRRDQDGRPSPAAPRTPVAAQACTDARPTHPHSVVQRYLDEITPQIVEVVTFEQGGTNVLRLRDREGAFSVLKWYPVQQRSLAELQGAADRARRLRELGWPLPRILAVEEFGGLVLAREEFLDGEHPSQITEAALHTMLDLSRAGRGAATERATGWLRSFADDLHTGGRKVEPPVLTRHRYAASVLARARAAFETLPAEPRAFDDLIHGDFSPGNVLVQDGRLLGVVDWEGVTAGGAALDLVTLEWDLELWGRSVRHALPSVRAELDRLAPAPLRDAYRLYQTCRNLSWALGTPEEADVVRTAQRITGALS
;
A
#
# COMPACT_ATOMS: atom_id res chain seq x y z
N MET A 1 23.73 14.25 -21.78
CA MET A 1 23.11 12.94 -22.08
C MET A 1 22.19 13.13 -23.28
N ARG A 2 21.99 12.13 -24.14
CA ARG A 2 21.00 12.25 -25.21
C ARG A 2 19.58 12.29 -24.58
N PRO A 3 18.61 13.02 -25.17
CA PRO A 3 17.21 13.00 -24.69
C PRO A 3 16.61 11.59 -24.74
N LEU A 4 15.61 11.35 -23.88
CA LEU A 4 14.76 10.15 -23.94
C LEU A 4 13.72 10.33 -25.05
N SER A 5 13.68 9.41 -26.02
CA SER A 5 12.71 9.48 -27.12
C SER A 5 11.44 8.69 -26.81
N LEU A 6 10.30 9.37 -26.79
CA LEU A 6 8.97 8.81 -26.45
C LEU A 6 8.10 8.73 -27.71
N ALA A 7 7.65 7.53 -28.09
CA ALA A 7 6.68 7.34 -29.16
C ALA A 7 5.27 7.20 -28.62
N LEU A 8 4.37 8.09 -29.05
CA LEU A 8 2.94 8.04 -28.76
C LEU A 8 2.23 7.34 -29.93
N LEU A 9 1.61 6.20 -29.65
CA LEU A 9 0.94 5.39 -30.66
C LEU A 9 -0.51 5.84 -30.82
N GLN A 10 -0.74 6.93 -31.56
CA GLN A 10 -2.09 7.42 -31.85
C GLN A 10 -2.76 6.54 -32.93
N LEU A 11 -3.17 5.34 -32.52
CA LEU A 11 -3.69 4.30 -33.40
C LEU A 11 -5.00 3.75 -32.83
N ALA A 12 -5.89 3.32 -33.72
CA ALA A 12 -7.12 2.65 -33.32
C ALA A 12 -6.90 1.12 -33.31
N PRO A 13 -7.29 0.42 -32.24
CA PRO A 13 -7.28 -1.04 -32.22
C PRO A 13 -8.37 -1.61 -33.14
N ALA A 14 -8.17 -2.84 -33.58
CA ALA A 14 -9.13 -3.69 -34.28
C ALA A 14 -10.23 -4.24 -33.34
N GLN A 15 -10.71 -3.42 -32.40
CA GLN A 15 -11.77 -3.78 -31.45
C GLN A 15 -11.42 -5.06 -30.67
N ALA A 16 -12.36 -6.00 -30.53
CA ALA A 16 -12.20 -7.24 -29.78
C ALA A 16 -11.31 -8.31 -30.46
N ASP A 17 -10.72 -8.02 -31.63
CA ASP A 17 -9.84 -8.96 -32.34
C ASP A 17 -8.41 -8.88 -31.77
N LEU A 18 -8.13 -9.76 -30.81
CA LEU A 18 -6.86 -9.79 -30.10
C LEU A 18 -5.67 -10.11 -31.01
N GLU A 19 -5.85 -10.94 -32.04
CA GLU A 19 -4.78 -11.31 -32.98
C GLU A 19 -4.45 -10.14 -33.90
N ALA A 20 -5.48 -9.45 -34.42
CA ALA A 20 -5.28 -8.25 -35.21
C ALA A 20 -4.64 -7.12 -34.39
N ASN A 21 -5.05 -6.94 -33.12
CA ASN A 21 -4.45 -5.98 -32.19
C ASN A 21 -2.99 -6.31 -31.88
N LEU A 22 -2.65 -7.60 -31.76
CA LEU A 22 -1.27 -8.05 -31.58
C LEU A 22 -0.42 -7.68 -32.80
N ALA A 23 -0.86 -8.06 -34.00
CA ALA A 23 -0.13 -7.79 -35.24
C ALA A 23 0.05 -6.28 -35.49
N ALA A 24 -1.01 -5.48 -35.30
CA ALA A 24 -0.97 -4.03 -35.45
C ALA A 24 -0.08 -3.37 -34.40
N GLY A 25 -0.12 -3.84 -33.15
CA GLY A 25 0.73 -3.34 -32.07
C GLY A 25 2.20 -3.67 -32.28
N GLU A 26 2.50 -4.87 -32.79
CA GLU A 26 3.87 -5.25 -33.16
C GLU A 26 4.43 -4.33 -34.26
N ASP A 27 3.68 -4.13 -35.35
CA ASP A 27 4.08 -3.21 -36.43
C ASP A 27 4.32 -1.80 -35.90
N ALA A 28 3.41 -1.30 -35.05
CA ALA A 28 3.53 0.01 -34.43
C ALA A 28 4.80 0.14 -33.59
N CYS A 29 5.11 -0.85 -32.75
CA CYS A 29 6.34 -0.88 -31.95
C CYS A 29 7.60 -0.92 -32.83
N ARG A 30 7.61 -1.72 -33.90
CA ARG A 30 8.74 -1.78 -34.84
C ARG A 30 8.95 -0.44 -35.56
N ARG A 31 7.87 0.23 -35.96
CA ARG A 31 7.92 1.57 -36.56
C ARG A 31 8.37 2.62 -35.56
N ALA A 32 7.90 2.58 -34.32
CA ALA A 32 8.37 3.46 -33.24
C ALA A 32 9.87 3.29 -33.02
N ARG A 33 10.36 2.04 -33.00
CA ARG A 33 11.80 1.77 -32.90
C ARG A 33 12.58 2.29 -34.11
N ALA A 34 12.06 2.14 -35.33
CA ALA A 34 12.68 2.68 -36.53
C ALA A 34 12.76 4.22 -36.52
N LEU A 35 11.85 4.88 -35.81
CA LEU A 35 11.89 6.33 -35.53
C LEU A 35 12.83 6.71 -34.38
N GLY A 36 13.54 5.75 -33.78
CA GLY A 36 14.52 5.99 -32.72
C GLY A 36 13.93 6.09 -31.31
N ALA A 37 12.71 5.61 -31.08
CA ALA A 37 12.09 5.63 -29.76
C ALA A 37 12.83 4.73 -28.75
N ASP A 38 12.83 5.18 -27.50
CA ASP A 38 13.30 4.44 -26.31
C ASP A 38 12.11 3.84 -25.52
N LEU A 39 10.93 4.44 -25.64
CA LEU A 39 9.67 3.97 -25.05
C LEU A 39 8.52 4.17 -26.05
N ALA A 40 7.71 3.13 -26.27
CA ALA A 40 6.44 3.23 -26.99
C ALA A 40 5.25 3.19 -26.01
N LEU A 41 4.32 4.13 -26.13
CA LEU A 41 3.11 4.24 -25.30
C LEU A 41 1.87 3.94 -26.12
N PHE A 42 1.15 2.88 -25.73
CA PHE A 42 -0.16 2.55 -26.29
C PHE A 42 -1.27 3.46 -25.72
N PRO A 43 -2.34 3.70 -26.49
CA PRO A 43 -3.58 4.31 -25.97
C PRO A 43 -4.27 3.33 -25.00
N GLU A 44 -5.32 3.77 -24.32
CA GLU A 44 -6.01 2.95 -23.31
C GLU A 44 -6.62 1.66 -23.91
N LEU A 45 -6.70 0.57 -23.14
CA LEU A 45 -7.33 -0.71 -23.52
C LEU A 45 -7.01 -1.22 -24.95
N TRP A 46 -5.74 -1.25 -25.33
CA TRP A 46 -5.33 -1.68 -26.68
C TRP A 46 -5.78 -3.10 -27.05
N SER A 47 -5.80 -4.03 -26.09
CA SER A 47 -6.14 -5.43 -26.35
C SER A 47 -7.56 -5.66 -26.88
N ASN A 48 -8.52 -4.80 -26.53
CA ASN A 48 -9.94 -4.97 -26.92
C ASN A 48 -10.60 -3.69 -27.47
N GLY A 49 -9.93 -2.54 -27.41
CA GLY A 49 -10.40 -1.31 -28.05
C GLY A 49 -11.71 -0.76 -27.52
N TYR A 50 -11.98 -0.93 -26.22
CA TYR A 50 -13.27 -0.60 -25.62
C TYR A 50 -14.48 -1.35 -26.19
N ALA A 51 -14.27 -2.42 -26.96
CA ALA A 51 -15.35 -3.20 -27.54
C ALA A 51 -16.26 -3.75 -26.43
N SER A 52 -17.55 -3.43 -26.52
CA SER A 52 -18.53 -3.74 -25.48
C SER A 52 -19.82 -4.31 -26.06
N ALA A 53 -20.49 -5.16 -25.29
CA ALA A 53 -21.83 -5.67 -25.60
C ALA A 53 -22.94 -4.76 -25.04
N VAL A 54 -22.59 -3.67 -24.36
CA VAL A 54 -23.52 -2.66 -23.88
C VAL A 54 -24.20 -1.99 -25.10
N PRO A 55 -25.55 -1.87 -25.12
CA PRO A 55 -26.27 -1.19 -26.18
C PRO A 55 -25.95 0.32 -26.26
N ASP A 56 -25.94 0.85 -27.49
CA ASP A 56 -25.83 2.28 -27.76
C ASP A 56 -26.94 3.06 -27.03
N GLY A 57 -26.55 3.99 -26.15
CA GLY A 57 -27.45 4.76 -25.27
C GLY A 57 -27.37 4.39 -23.77
N LEU A 58 -26.78 3.24 -23.43
CA LEU A 58 -26.44 2.87 -22.03
C LEU A 58 -25.01 3.22 -21.62
N HIS A 59 -24.20 3.68 -22.57
CA HIS A 59 -22.84 4.17 -22.36
C HIS A 59 -22.79 5.57 -21.72
N GLU A 60 -23.92 6.29 -21.67
CA GLU A 60 -23.95 7.67 -21.17
C GLU A 60 -23.73 7.76 -19.67
N ASP A 61 -23.02 8.81 -19.25
CA ASP A 61 -22.90 9.22 -17.85
C ASP A 61 -24.29 9.53 -17.28
N LEU A 62 -24.83 8.60 -16.48
CA LEU A 62 -26.14 8.71 -15.84
C LEU A 62 -26.26 10.00 -15.03
N PHE A 63 -25.15 10.54 -14.53
CA PHE A 63 -25.14 11.72 -13.67
C PHE A 63 -25.20 13.06 -14.44
N ARG A 64 -25.11 13.04 -15.77
CA ARG A 64 -25.39 14.23 -16.61
C ARG A 64 -26.88 14.43 -16.89
N HIS A 65 -27.72 13.48 -16.51
CA HIS A 65 -29.16 13.50 -16.75
C HIS A 65 -29.93 13.40 -15.42
N PRO A 66 -29.93 14.46 -14.58
CA PRO A 66 -30.58 14.43 -13.26
C PRO A 66 -32.09 14.14 -13.32
N GLN A 67 -32.74 14.37 -14.46
CA GLN A 67 -34.13 13.96 -14.68
C GLN A 67 -34.32 12.43 -14.64
N ARG A 68 -33.25 11.66 -14.88
CA ARG A 68 -33.22 10.19 -14.77
C ARG A 68 -32.93 9.70 -13.34
N TRP A 69 -32.66 10.60 -12.38
CA TRP A 69 -32.42 10.22 -10.97
C TRP A 69 -33.71 9.92 -10.22
N GLU A 70 -34.84 10.49 -10.67
CA GLU A 70 -36.16 10.31 -10.08
C GLU A 70 -37.20 10.09 -11.19
N GLY A 71 -37.48 8.83 -11.55
CA GLY A 71 -38.54 8.50 -12.52
C GLY A 71 -38.28 7.25 -13.36
N VAL A 72 -39.23 6.31 -13.23
CA VAL A 72 -39.63 5.06 -13.94
C VAL A 72 -38.92 4.53 -15.22
N ASP A 73 -38.07 5.27 -15.94
CA ASP A 73 -37.32 4.67 -17.07
C ASP A 73 -36.10 3.91 -16.53
N ARG A 74 -36.36 2.75 -15.88
CA ARG A 74 -35.30 1.81 -15.49
C ARG A 74 -34.48 1.46 -16.73
N LEU A 75 -33.16 1.67 -16.67
CA LEU A 75 -32.27 1.22 -17.73
C LEU A 75 -32.52 -0.29 -17.96
N PRO A 76 -32.51 -0.78 -19.21
CA PRO A 76 -32.55 -2.20 -19.49
C PRO A 76 -31.56 -2.97 -18.62
N PRO A 77 -31.87 -4.23 -18.25
CA PRO A 77 -30.97 -5.04 -17.43
C PRO A 77 -29.57 -5.06 -18.04
N VAL A 78 -28.60 -4.59 -17.26
CA VAL A 78 -27.19 -4.55 -17.64
C VAL A 78 -26.67 -6.00 -17.62
N PRO A 79 -25.94 -6.45 -18.66
CA PRO A 79 -25.27 -7.74 -18.62
C PRO A 79 -24.33 -7.86 -17.41
N GLY A 80 -24.09 -9.08 -16.93
CA GLY A 80 -23.11 -9.30 -15.87
C GLY A 80 -21.71 -8.78 -16.25
N PRO A 81 -20.81 -8.53 -15.28
CA PRO A 81 -19.44 -8.05 -15.53
C PRO A 81 -18.68 -8.86 -16.59
N GLU A 82 -18.95 -10.17 -16.66
CA GLU A 82 -18.38 -11.12 -17.61
C GLU A 82 -18.98 -11.06 -19.02
N GLN A 83 -20.10 -10.36 -19.21
CA GLN A 83 -20.84 -10.27 -20.47
C GLN A 83 -20.79 -8.88 -21.12
N VAL A 84 -20.31 -7.85 -20.41
CA VAL A 84 -20.31 -6.46 -20.91
C VAL A 84 -19.15 -6.13 -21.85
N TRP A 85 -18.01 -6.82 -21.73
CA TRP A 85 -16.85 -6.60 -22.60
C TRP A 85 -16.88 -7.60 -23.75
N ARG A 86 -16.60 -7.12 -24.97
CA ARG A 86 -16.31 -8.00 -26.11
C ARG A 86 -14.81 -8.24 -26.16
N GLY A 87 -14.43 -9.49 -26.40
CA GLY A 87 -13.03 -9.94 -26.34
C GLY A 87 -12.70 -10.55 -24.98
N GLN A 88 -11.72 -11.45 -24.96
CA GLN A 88 -11.31 -12.13 -23.73
C GLN A 88 -10.37 -11.22 -22.93
N PRO A 89 -10.63 -10.98 -21.63
CA PRO A 89 -9.64 -10.41 -20.73
C PRO A 89 -8.37 -11.28 -20.75
N VAL A 90 -7.20 -10.65 -20.72
CA VAL A 90 -5.91 -11.34 -20.83
C VAL A 90 -5.11 -11.18 -19.53
N GLY A 91 -4.48 -12.26 -19.09
CA GLY A 91 -3.55 -12.21 -17.96
C GLY A 91 -2.14 -11.75 -18.38
N GLN A 92 -1.30 -11.43 -17.40
CA GLN A 92 0.11 -11.07 -17.64
C GLN A 92 0.91 -12.21 -18.32
N ASP A 93 0.59 -13.46 -18.00
CA ASP A 93 1.21 -14.64 -18.62
C ASP A 93 0.62 -15.01 -19.99
N SER A 94 -0.33 -14.23 -20.50
CA SER A 94 -0.99 -14.54 -21.77
C SER A 94 -0.01 -14.44 -22.95
N PRO A 95 -0.20 -15.22 -24.03
CA PRO A 95 0.60 -15.09 -25.24
C PRO A 95 0.64 -13.66 -25.79
N PHE A 96 -0.43 -12.88 -25.59
CA PHE A 96 -0.49 -11.48 -25.99
C PHE A 96 0.51 -10.61 -25.22
N VAL A 97 0.49 -10.63 -23.88
CA VAL A 97 1.41 -9.81 -23.07
C VAL A 97 2.84 -10.33 -23.21
N GLN A 98 3.05 -11.65 -23.19
CA GLN A 98 4.37 -12.27 -23.35
C GLN A 98 5.00 -11.97 -24.71
N HIS A 99 4.19 -11.84 -25.77
CA HIS A 99 4.67 -11.39 -27.07
C HIS A 99 5.28 -9.98 -27.00
N PHE A 100 4.61 -9.02 -26.34
CA PHE A 100 5.16 -7.68 -26.17
C PHE A 100 6.37 -7.64 -25.23
N CYS A 101 6.45 -8.52 -24.23
CA CYS A 101 7.67 -8.70 -23.43
C CYS A 101 8.86 -9.11 -24.31
N ALA A 102 8.69 -10.15 -25.13
CA ALA A 102 9.72 -10.60 -26.07
C ALA A 102 10.06 -9.52 -27.11
N LEU A 103 9.06 -8.78 -27.60
CA LEU A 103 9.25 -7.70 -28.56
C LEU A 103 10.05 -6.53 -27.97
N ALA A 104 9.79 -6.15 -26.71
CA ALA A 104 10.54 -5.10 -26.01
C ALA A 104 12.03 -5.45 -25.90
N GLU A 105 12.34 -6.70 -25.55
CA GLU A 105 13.71 -7.23 -25.54
C GLU A 105 14.33 -7.22 -26.94
N GLN A 106 13.62 -7.75 -27.94
CA GLN A 106 14.09 -7.80 -29.33
C GLN A 106 14.42 -6.40 -29.89
N LEU A 107 13.61 -5.40 -29.55
CA LEU A 107 13.78 -4.03 -30.04
C LEU A 107 14.75 -3.21 -29.19
N GLU A 108 15.14 -3.71 -28.01
CA GLU A 108 15.81 -2.96 -26.95
C GLU A 108 15.10 -1.63 -26.64
N MET A 109 13.76 -1.68 -26.59
CA MET A 109 12.88 -0.52 -26.41
C MET A 109 11.82 -0.86 -25.37
N ALA A 110 11.57 0.07 -24.43
CA ALA A 110 10.50 -0.12 -23.46
C ALA A 110 9.12 -0.02 -24.14
N ILE A 111 8.13 -0.72 -23.59
CA ILE A 111 6.76 -0.73 -24.10
C ILE A 111 5.80 -0.54 -22.93
N ALA A 112 4.97 0.51 -22.99
CA ALA A 112 3.84 0.70 -22.09
C ALA A 112 2.57 0.17 -22.76
N LEU A 113 2.28 -1.11 -22.53
CA LEU A 113 1.16 -1.84 -23.11
C LEU A 113 -0.07 -1.68 -22.24
N THR A 114 -1.24 -1.51 -22.85
CA THR A 114 -2.53 -1.48 -22.13
C THR A 114 -3.42 -2.63 -22.56
N TYR A 115 -4.19 -3.18 -21.62
CA TYR A 115 -5.07 -4.30 -21.91
C TYR A 115 -6.19 -4.42 -20.87
N LEU A 116 -7.27 -5.08 -21.27
CA LEU A 116 -8.30 -5.55 -20.37
C LEU A 116 -7.75 -6.77 -19.62
N GLU A 117 -7.40 -6.58 -18.36
CA GLU A 117 -6.76 -7.58 -17.53
C GLU A 117 -7.78 -8.59 -16.99
N ALA A 118 -7.48 -9.88 -17.15
CA ALA A 118 -8.15 -10.93 -16.41
C ALA A 118 -7.77 -10.86 -14.93
N TRP A 119 -8.77 -10.73 -14.05
CA TRP A 119 -8.61 -10.57 -12.61
C TRP A 119 -9.47 -11.57 -11.84
N ASP A 120 -9.15 -11.81 -10.58
CA ASP A 120 -9.98 -12.61 -9.66
C ASP A 120 -11.22 -11.79 -9.25
N GLY A 121 -12.20 -11.76 -10.14
CA GLY A 121 -13.37 -10.89 -10.12
C GLY A 121 -13.65 -10.28 -11.49
N PRO A 122 -14.39 -9.15 -11.56
CA PRO A 122 -14.50 -8.39 -12.78
C PRO A 122 -13.13 -7.93 -13.31
N PRO A 123 -12.98 -7.76 -14.64
CA PRO A 123 -11.69 -7.40 -15.22
C PRO A 123 -11.20 -6.01 -14.76
N ARG A 124 -9.91 -5.75 -14.97
CA ARG A 124 -9.27 -4.46 -14.70
C ARG A 124 -8.85 -3.77 -16.00
N ASN A 125 -8.79 -2.44 -15.99
CA ASN A 125 -8.16 -1.66 -17.05
C ASN A 125 -6.73 -1.35 -16.63
N THR A 126 -5.76 -1.91 -17.35
CA THR A 126 -4.40 -2.06 -16.83
C THR A 126 -3.36 -1.62 -17.85
N LEU A 127 -2.30 -1.00 -17.34
CA LEU A 127 -1.04 -0.74 -18.04
C LEU A 127 0.07 -1.62 -17.46
N ALA A 128 0.79 -2.31 -18.34
CA ALA A 128 2.08 -2.93 -18.04
C ALA A 128 3.21 -2.14 -18.70
N LEU A 129 4.13 -1.61 -17.90
CA LEU A 129 5.38 -1.05 -18.38
C LEU A 129 6.42 -2.15 -18.47
N ILE A 130 6.80 -2.49 -19.69
CA ILE A 130 7.80 -3.50 -20.02
C ILE A 130 9.11 -2.76 -20.30
N ASP A 131 10.18 -3.14 -19.60
CA ASP A 131 11.51 -2.58 -19.85
C ASP A 131 12.13 -3.11 -21.15
N ARG A 132 13.22 -2.49 -21.59
CA ARG A 132 13.96 -2.88 -22.81
C ARG A 132 14.59 -4.29 -22.74
N ARG A 133 14.45 -5.00 -21.62
CA ARG A 133 14.91 -6.38 -21.41
C ARG A 133 13.72 -7.35 -21.32
N GLY A 134 12.51 -6.89 -21.67
CA GLY A 134 11.30 -7.70 -21.67
C GLY A 134 10.69 -7.96 -20.30
N ARG A 135 11.11 -7.25 -19.24
CA ARG A 135 10.56 -7.43 -17.88
C ARG A 135 9.47 -6.41 -17.60
N ILE A 136 8.34 -6.85 -17.06
CA ILE A 136 7.31 -5.94 -16.54
C ILE A 136 7.87 -5.30 -15.25
N VAL A 137 8.10 -3.98 -15.29
CA VAL A 137 8.64 -3.21 -14.17
C VAL A 137 7.58 -2.37 -13.44
N LEU A 138 6.45 -2.08 -14.09
CA LEU A 138 5.28 -1.45 -13.46
C LEU A 138 4.02 -2.14 -13.97
N HIS A 139 3.12 -2.45 -13.05
CA HIS A 139 1.77 -2.94 -13.33
C HIS A 139 0.77 -2.01 -12.65
N GLN A 140 0.08 -1.19 -13.44
CA GLN A 140 -0.83 -0.15 -12.94
C GLN A 140 -2.26 -0.44 -13.41
N ALA A 141 -3.14 -0.80 -12.49
CA ALA A 141 -4.58 -0.83 -12.72
C ALA A 141 -5.17 0.57 -12.52
N LYS A 142 -6.14 0.95 -13.36
CA LYS A 142 -6.85 2.24 -13.29
C LYS A 142 -7.57 2.36 -11.95
N VAL A 143 -7.23 3.37 -11.15
CA VAL A 143 -7.76 3.55 -9.79
C VAL A 143 -9.14 4.18 -9.85
N HIS A 144 -9.26 5.31 -10.53
CA HIS A 144 -10.52 5.97 -10.80
C HIS A 144 -11.12 5.39 -12.07
N THR A 145 -11.87 4.29 -11.94
CA THR A 145 -12.69 3.79 -13.04
C THR A 145 -13.77 4.81 -13.37
N CYS A 146 -14.24 4.83 -14.63
CA CYS A 146 -15.42 5.62 -15.00
C CYS A 146 -16.69 4.98 -14.39
N ALA A 147 -16.79 4.94 -13.06
CA ALA A 147 -17.81 4.23 -12.29
C ALA A 147 -19.26 4.70 -12.56
N PHE A 148 -19.39 5.81 -13.30
CA PHE A 148 -20.63 6.43 -13.73
C PHE A 148 -21.11 5.99 -15.12
N GLY A 149 -20.30 5.24 -15.87
CA GLY A 149 -20.62 4.84 -17.24
C GLY A 149 -20.25 3.38 -17.53
N LEU A 150 -21.10 2.68 -18.27
CA LEU A 150 -20.81 1.34 -18.73
C LEU A 150 -19.92 1.37 -19.99
N PRO A 151 -19.04 0.37 -20.19
CA PRO A 151 -18.86 -0.83 -19.35
C PRO A 151 -17.94 -0.64 -18.13
N GLU A 152 -17.25 0.50 -17.99
CA GLU A 152 -16.24 0.72 -16.94
C GLU A 152 -16.77 0.67 -15.50
N ALA A 153 -18.05 0.98 -15.29
CA ALA A 153 -18.70 0.85 -13.97
C ALA A 153 -18.71 -0.57 -13.40
N LEU A 154 -18.35 -1.57 -14.21
CA LEU A 154 -18.21 -2.97 -13.82
C LEU A 154 -16.76 -3.43 -13.72
N LEU A 155 -15.77 -2.55 -13.93
CA LEU A 155 -14.37 -2.88 -13.71
C LEU A 155 -14.02 -2.88 -12.22
N THR A 156 -13.07 -3.73 -11.84
CA THR A 156 -12.40 -3.63 -10.55
C THR A 156 -11.40 -2.47 -10.59
N PRO A 157 -11.47 -1.50 -9.64
CA PRO A 157 -10.49 -0.42 -9.57
C PRO A 157 -9.12 -0.92 -9.06
N GLY A 158 -8.08 -0.19 -9.43
CA GLY A 158 -6.77 -0.25 -8.78
C GLY A 158 -6.81 0.39 -7.39
N GLU A 159 -5.79 0.10 -6.57
CA GLU A 159 -5.75 0.48 -5.16
C GLU A 159 -4.74 1.61 -4.87
N GLU A 160 -3.76 1.82 -5.76
CA GLU A 160 -2.69 2.80 -5.54
C GLU A 160 -2.09 3.32 -6.86
N PHE A 161 -1.35 4.43 -6.77
CA PHE A 161 -0.56 5.00 -7.87
C PHE A 161 0.93 4.69 -7.68
N GLY A 162 1.40 3.64 -8.33
CA GLY A 162 2.76 3.14 -8.22
C GLY A 162 3.77 3.84 -9.13
N THR A 163 5.06 3.72 -8.80
CA THR A 163 6.15 4.13 -9.70
C THR A 163 7.22 3.04 -9.78
N ALA A 164 7.92 2.98 -10.92
CA ALA A 164 9.01 2.04 -11.13
C ALA A 164 10.24 2.74 -11.71
N THR A 165 11.42 2.16 -11.50
CA THR A 165 12.62 2.57 -12.21
C THR A 165 12.65 1.87 -13.57
N LEU A 166 12.60 2.64 -14.65
CA LEU A 166 12.75 2.15 -16.01
C LEU A 166 14.21 2.24 -16.45
N ASP A 167 14.82 1.10 -16.80
CA ASP A 167 16.13 1.03 -17.45
C ASP A 167 15.96 1.45 -18.93
N THR A 168 16.51 2.61 -19.29
CA THR A 168 16.55 3.10 -20.67
C THR A 168 17.99 3.24 -21.14
N ALA A 169 18.20 3.25 -22.45
CA ALA A 169 19.53 3.44 -23.04
C ALA A 169 20.12 4.85 -22.80
N VAL A 170 19.36 5.78 -22.20
CA VAL A 170 19.82 7.13 -21.81
C VAL A 170 20.02 7.29 -20.31
N GLY A 171 19.80 6.22 -19.54
CA GLY A 171 19.87 6.19 -18.08
C GLY A 171 18.56 5.72 -17.43
N GLU A 172 18.58 5.57 -16.12
CA GLU A 172 17.38 5.21 -15.37
C GLU A 172 16.40 6.39 -15.31
N VAL A 173 15.09 6.10 -15.36
CA VAL A 173 14.01 7.09 -15.24
C VAL A 173 12.98 6.59 -14.25
N ARG A 174 12.53 7.42 -13.31
CA ARG A 174 11.36 7.04 -12.50
C ARG A 174 10.08 7.30 -13.29
N VAL A 175 9.32 6.24 -13.57
CA VAL A 175 8.10 6.29 -14.38
C VAL A 175 6.89 5.90 -13.53
N GLY A 176 5.81 6.66 -13.66
CA GLY A 176 4.49 6.34 -13.12
C GLY A 176 3.45 6.30 -14.22
N ALA A 177 2.25 5.83 -13.91
CA ALA A 177 1.14 5.84 -14.85
C ALA A 177 -0.18 6.25 -14.18
N MET A 178 -1.01 6.98 -14.91
CA MET A 178 -2.39 7.28 -14.54
C MET A 178 -3.24 7.12 -15.80
N ILE A 179 -4.28 6.28 -15.74
CA ILE A 179 -5.00 5.84 -16.95
C ILE A 179 -6.25 6.68 -17.11
N CYS A 180 -6.34 7.41 -18.23
CA CYS A 180 -7.50 8.20 -18.63
C CYS A 180 -8.13 9.01 -17.49
N TYR A 181 -9.25 8.57 -16.93
CA TYR A 181 -10.00 9.27 -15.88
C TYR A 181 -9.19 9.52 -14.59
N ASP A 182 -8.13 8.75 -14.33
CA ASP A 182 -7.21 9.07 -13.23
C ASP A 182 -6.61 10.48 -13.35
N ARG A 183 -6.42 11.01 -14.56
CA ARG A 183 -5.86 12.36 -14.77
C ARG A 183 -6.76 13.47 -14.26
N GLU A 184 -8.06 13.19 -14.13
CA GLU A 184 -9.07 14.18 -13.72
C GLU A 184 -8.82 14.63 -12.28
N PHE A 185 -8.17 13.78 -11.48
CA PHE A 185 -7.83 13.99 -10.07
C PHE A 185 -6.40 14.54 -9.94
N PRO A 186 -6.20 15.78 -9.43
CA PRO A 186 -4.87 16.31 -9.14
C PRO A 186 -4.04 15.40 -8.23
N GLU A 187 -4.71 14.67 -7.33
CA GLU A 187 -4.15 13.73 -6.37
C GLU A 187 -3.34 12.63 -7.05
N SER A 188 -3.81 12.11 -8.19
CA SER A 188 -3.13 11.04 -8.94
C SER A 188 -1.73 11.46 -9.41
N ALA A 189 -1.64 12.59 -10.11
CA ALA A 189 -0.34 13.10 -10.56
C ALA A 189 0.54 13.52 -9.37
N ARG A 190 -0.06 14.07 -8.30
CA ARG A 190 0.66 14.42 -7.08
C ARG A 190 1.23 13.19 -6.38
N ALA A 191 0.48 12.09 -6.27
CA ALA A 191 0.93 10.84 -5.67
C ALA A 191 2.11 10.25 -6.44
N LEU A 192 2.00 10.19 -7.77
CA LEU A 192 3.09 9.73 -8.64
C LEU A 192 4.36 10.58 -8.50
N MET A 193 4.23 11.91 -8.45
CA MET A 193 5.35 12.81 -8.20
C MET A 193 6.01 12.57 -6.83
N LEU A 194 5.22 12.33 -5.79
CA LEU A 194 5.73 12.00 -4.45
C LEU A 194 6.42 10.62 -4.42
N GLY A 195 5.97 9.67 -5.24
CA GLY A 195 6.67 8.43 -5.55
C GLY A 195 7.99 8.64 -6.32
N GLY A 196 8.28 9.88 -6.72
CA GLY A 196 9.50 10.28 -7.38
C GLY A 196 9.39 10.28 -8.90
N ALA A 197 8.20 10.11 -9.49
CA ALA A 197 8.03 10.09 -10.94
C ALA A 197 8.67 11.32 -11.60
N GLU A 198 9.34 11.06 -12.71
CA GLU A 198 9.92 12.05 -13.62
C GLU A 198 9.11 12.10 -14.91
N LEU A 199 8.58 10.94 -15.32
CA LEU A 199 7.66 10.77 -16.45
C LEU A 199 6.39 10.08 -15.96
N ILE A 200 5.24 10.66 -16.29
CA ILE A 200 3.91 10.08 -16.08
C ILE A 200 3.33 9.69 -17.43
N LEU A 201 2.99 8.42 -17.58
CA LEU A 201 2.34 7.89 -18.77
C LEU A 201 0.82 7.95 -18.61
N VAL A 202 0.14 8.40 -19.65
CA VAL A 202 -1.32 8.57 -19.67
C VAL A 202 -1.90 7.92 -20.92
N PRO A 203 -2.14 6.60 -20.90
CA PRO A 203 -3.00 5.98 -21.90
C PRO A 203 -4.40 6.58 -21.79
N ASN A 204 -4.98 6.94 -22.92
CA ASN A 204 -6.22 7.69 -22.96
C ASN A 204 -7.19 7.16 -24.03
N ALA A 205 -8.49 7.27 -23.76
CA ALA A 205 -9.57 7.07 -24.73
C ALA A 205 -10.71 8.05 -24.46
N CYS A 206 -10.52 9.33 -24.78
CA CYS A 206 -11.59 10.33 -24.69
C CYS A 206 -11.32 11.56 -25.58
N ASP A 207 -12.30 12.44 -25.70
CA ASP A 207 -12.15 13.73 -26.38
C ASP A 207 -11.09 14.61 -25.68
N MET A 208 -10.33 15.38 -26.47
CA MET A 208 -9.20 16.19 -25.99
C MET A 208 -9.39 17.66 -26.36
N GLU A 209 -10.45 18.27 -25.85
CA GLU A 209 -10.68 19.70 -25.97
C GLU A 209 -9.71 20.53 -25.09
N ILE A 210 -9.80 21.86 -25.22
CA ILE A 210 -8.85 22.81 -24.62
C ILE A 210 -8.70 22.65 -23.10
N ASN A 211 -9.76 22.39 -22.34
CA ASN A 211 -9.69 22.26 -20.87
C ASN A 211 -9.00 20.94 -20.47
N ARG A 212 -9.25 19.83 -21.15
CA ARG A 212 -8.54 18.55 -20.91
C ARG A 212 -7.07 18.62 -21.31
N LEU A 213 -6.72 19.29 -22.40
CA LEU A 213 -5.33 19.56 -22.75
C LEU A 213 -4.66 20.48 -21.71
N ALA A 214 -5.36 21.54 -21.27
CA ALA A 214 -4.88 22.43 -20.22
C ALA A 214 -4.73 21.71 -18.87
N GLN A 215 -5.58 20.72 -18.57
CA GLN A 215 -5.46 19.89 -17.38
C GLN A 215 -4.17 19.08 -17.39
N LEU A 216 -3.85 18.36 -18.47
CA LEU A 216 -2.57 17.63 -18.58
C LEU A 216 -1.37 18.57 -18.45
N ARG A 217 -1.44 19.76 -19.05
CA ARG A 217 -0.44 20.82 -18.88
C ARG A 217 -0.31 21.22 -17.41
N ALA A 218 -1.42 21.39 -16.69
CA ALA A 218 -1.42 21.73 -15.27
C ALA A 218 -0.82 20.61 -14.41
N ARG A 219 -1.14 19.34 -14.71
CA ARG A 219 -0.54 18.16 -14.02
C ARG A 219 0.98 18.14 -14.18
N ALA A 220 1.49 18.43 -15.38
CA ALA A 220 2.92 18.55 -15.63
C ALA A 220 3.54 19.72 -14.86
N PHE A 221 2.89 20.89 -14.90
CA PHE A 221 3.37 22.12 -14.26
C PHE A 221 3.48 21.99 -12.74
N GLU A 222 2.39 21.63 -12.07
CA GLU A 222 2.29 21.67 -10.60
C GLU A 222 3.19 20.63 -9.90
N ASN A 223 3.56 19.59 -10.63
CA ASN A 223 4.35 18.46 -10.17
C ASN A 223 5.80 18.47 -10.68
N MET A 224 6.14 19.33 -11.63
CA MET A 224 7.45 19.34 -12.29
C MET A 224 7.82 17.94 -12.82
N THR A 225 6.87 17.33 -13.52
CA THR A 225 6.98 16.00 -14.13
C THR A 225 6.68 16.10 -15.62
N ALA A 226 7.38 15.33 -16.43
CA ALA A 226 6.94 15.10 -17.79
C ALA A 226 5.63 14.29 -17.79
N VAL A 227 4.71 14.61 -18.69
CA VAL A 227 3.44 13.91 -18.88
C VAL A 227 3.32 13.57 -20.35
N ALA A 228 3.22 12.28 -20.66
CA ALA A 228 3.07 11.76 -22.02
C ALA A 228 1.74 11.04 -22.17
N MET A 229 0.88 11.52 -23.07
CA MET A 229 -0.46 11.00 -23.28
C MET A 229 -0.61 10.44 -24.69
N ALA A 230 -1.04 9.19 -24.82
CA ALA A 230 -1.40 8.58 -26.10
C ALA A 230 -2.91 8.31 -26.14
N ASN A 231 -3.56 8.76 -27.21
CA ASN A 231 -5.01 8.65 -27.39
C ASN A 231 -5.35 7.89 -28.68
N TYR A 232 -6.60 7.46 -28.83
CA TYR A 232 -7.09 7.03 -30.14
C TYR A 232 -7.21 8.21 -31.12
N PRO A 233 -7.06 7.99 -32.44
CA PRO A 233 -7.34 9.00 -33.45
C PRO A 233 -8.85 9.19 -33.66
N GLY A 234 -9.25 10.34 -34.18
CA GLY A 234 -10.62 10.64 -34.58
C GLY A 234 -11.08 12.06 -34.26
N PRO A 235 -12.23 12.50 -34.80
CA PRO A 235 -12.76 13.84 -34.55
C PRO A 235 -13.00 14.12 -33.06
N GLY A 236 -12.40 15.18 -32.54
CA GLY A 236 -12.42 15.51 -31.11
C GLY A 236 -11.57 14.61 -30.21
N PHE A 237 -11.09 13.47 -30.73
CA PHE A 237 -10.09 12.58 -30.11
C PHE A 237 -8.69 12.97 -30.62
N GLY A 238 -7.72 12.07 -30.55
CA GLY A 238 -6.33 12.33 -30.93
C GLY A 238 -5.65 13.25 -29.93
N HIS A 239 -4.88 14.21 -30.44
CA HIS A 239 -4.11 15.15 -29.63
C HIS A 239 -3.17 14.48 -28.63
N SER A 240 -2.61 13.33 -28.99
CA SER A 240 -1.53 12.70 -28.21
C SER A 240 -0.41 13.72 -28.00
N VAL A 241 -0.01 13.95 -26.74
CA VAL A 241 0.76 15.13 -26.34
C VAL A 241 1.83 14.78 -25.32
N VAL A 242 2.96 15.49 -25.37
CA VAL A 242 3.97 15.48 -24.29
C VAL A 242 4.21 16.88 -23.76
N PHE A 243 4.13 17.03 -22.43
CA PHE A 243 4.63 18.18 -21.70
C PHE A 243 5.84 17.76 -20.87
N ASP A 244 6.86 18.61 -20.75
CA ASP A 244 8.08 18.26 -20.00
C ASP A 244 8.09 18.74 -18.54
N GLY A 245 7.10 19.52 -18.11
CA GLY A 245 6.97 19.99 -16.73
C GLY A 245 7.91 21.15 -16.36
N MET A 246 8.67 21.71 -17.31
CA MET A 246 9.55 22.87 -17.08
C MET A 246 8.87 24.15 -17.56
N ALA A 247 8.18 24.86 -16.67
CA ALA A 247 7.41 26.06 -17.03
C ALA A 247 8.25 27.33 -17.21
N PHE A 248 9.46 27.35 -16.65
CA PHE A 248 10.36 28.50 -16.68
C PHE A 248 11.73 28.13 -17.23
N GLY A 249 12.36 29.07 -17.93
CA GLY A 249 13.75 29.02 -18.33
C GLY A 249 14.44 30.36 -18.09
N ASP A 250 15.65 30.52 -18.60
CA ASP A 250 16.46 31.74 -18.36
C ASP A 250 15.79 33.03 -18.89
N ALA A 251 14.90 32.91 -19.88
CA ALA A 251 14.13 34.02 -20.45
C ALA A 251 12.75 34.23 -19.78
N GLY A 252 12.45 33.55 -18.67
CA GLY A 252 11.17 33.58 -17.99
C GLY A 252 10.23 32.43 -18.39
N SER A 253 8.94 32.71 -18.50
CA SER A 253 7.91 31.71 -18.85
C SER A 253 8.16 31.09 -20.24
N ARG A 254 7.96 29.79 -20.37
CA ARG A 254 8.11 29.03 -21.62
C ARG A 254 6.94 28.07 -21.86
N ASP A 255 6.76 27.67 -23.12
CA ASP A 255 5.85 26.58 -23.44
C ASP A 255 6.48 25.24 -23.06
N MET A 256 5.76 24.44 -22.27
CA MET A 256 6.21 23.11 -21.83
C MET A 256 5.90 22.01 -22.86
N ARG A 257 5.07 22.32 -23.87
CA ARG A 257 4.62 21.34 -24.86
C ARG A 257 5.77 20.98 -25.80
N LEU A 258 6.19 19.72 -25.77
CA LEU A 258 7.22 19.19 -26.67
C LEU A 258 6.63 18.81 -28.02
N VAL A 259 5.48 18.16 -28.00
CA VAL A 259 4.76 17.74 -29.21
C VAL A 259 3.27 17.60 -28.92
N GLU A 260 2.44 17.78 -29.94
CA GLU A 260 1.02 17.43 -29.94
C GLU A 260 0.64 16.93 -31.33
N ALA A 261 0.00 15.77 -31.40
CA ALA A 261 -0.53 15.20 -32.63
C ALA A 261 -1.81 15.94 -33.07
N GLY A 262 -2.20 15.81 -34.34
CA GLY A 262 -3.56 16.14 -34.77
C GLY A 262 -4.56 15.05 -34.39
N GLU A 263 -5.67 14.98 -35.11
CA GLU A 263 -6.69 13.93 -34.93
C GLU A 263 -6.40 12.64 -35.73
N GLN A 264 -5.43 12.68 -36.65
CA GLN A 264 -5.17 11.61 -37.62
C GLN A 264 -4.37 10.45 -37.01
N PRO A 265 -4.55 9.20 -37.48
CA PRO A 265 -3.77 8.06 -37.02
C PRO A 265 -2.28 8.25 -37.33
N GLY A 266 -1.40 7.91 -36.39
CA GLY A 266 0.04 8.06 -36.57
C GLY A 266 0.86 7.72 -35.33
N ILE A 267 2.19 7.73 -35.50
CA ILE A 267 3.14 7.63 -34.40
C ILE A 267 3.85 8.98 -34.30
N VAL A 268 3.78 9.59 -33.13
CA VAL A 268 4.41 10.89 -32.86
C VAL A 268 5.51 10.70 -31.84
N VAL A 269 6.71 11.24 -32.12
CA VAL A 269 7.88 11.11 -31.24
C VAL A 269 8.20 12.45 -30.57
N ALA A 270 8.45 12.42 -29.26
CA ALA A 270 8.93 13.55 -28.48
C ALA A 270 10.31 13.24 -27.88
N GLU A 271 11.16 14.25 -27.77
CA GLU A 271 12.47 14.16 -27.12
C GLU A 271 12.42 14.84 -25.75
N LEU A 272 12.62 14.08 -24.67
CA LEU A 272 12.58 14.58 -23.29
C LEU A 272 14.00 14.69 -22.71
N ASP A 273 14.44 15.90 -22.39
CA ASP A 273 15.70 16.14 -21.68
C ASP A 273 15.55 15.93 -20.17
N LEU A 274 15.83 14.70 -19.73
CA LEU A 274 15.79 14.32 -18.32
C LEU A 274 16.81 15.06 -17.46
N ALA A 275 17.97 15.43 -18.02
CA ALA A 275 18.99 16.15 -17.26
C ALA A 275 18.52 17.57 -16.95
N ALA A 276 17.92 18.24 -17.94
CA ALA A 276 17.29 19.55 -17.77
C ALA A 276 16.13 19.48 -16.77
N LEU A 277 15.23 18.49 -16.90
CA LEU A 277 14.11 18.31 -15.97
C LEU A 277 14.60 18.10 -14.52
N ARG A 278 15.59 17.23 -14.32
CA ARG A 278 16.19 16.99 -12.99
C ARG A 278 16.84 18.25 -12.43
N ASP A 279 17.48 19.04 -13.27
CA ASP A 279 18.07 20.31 -12.84
C ASP A 279 17.03 21.34 -12.44
N TYR A 280 15.98 21.49 -13.23
CA TYR A 280 14.83 22.33 -12.93
C TYR A 280 14.21 21.94 -11.58
N ARG A 281 13.93 20.65 -11.37
CA ARG A 281 13.37 20.13 -10.10
C ARG A 281 14.24 20.40 -8.86
N ARG A 282 15.56 20.56 -9.02
CA ARG A 282 16.47 20.87 -7.90
C ARG A 282 16.45 22.34 -7.49
N ARG A 283 16.06 23.24 -8.40
CA ARG A 283 16.18 24.70 -8.20
C ARG A 283 14.83 25.38 -7.97
N GLU A 284 13.77 24.81 -8.52
CA GLU A 284 12.44 25.44 -8.50
C GLU A 284 11.64 25.17 -7.21
N THR A 285 10.73 26.09 -6.91
CA THR A 285 9.97 26.09 -5.65
C THR A 285 8.72 25.19 -5.66
N TRP A 286 8.32 24.65 -6.80
CA TRP A 286 7.13 23.78 -6.89
C TRP A 286 7.44 22.33 -6.45
N GLY A 287 6.50 21.40 -6.70
CA GLY A 287 6.68 20.00 -6.31
C GLY A 287 6.52 19.78 -4.81
N ASN A 288 7.51 19.15 -4.16
CA ASN A 288 7.40 18.68 -2.78
C ASN A 288 8.06 19.60 -1.73
N ALA A 289 8.84 20.60 -2.13
CA ALA A 289 9.70 21.36 -1.20
C ALA A 289 8.93 22.19 -0.15
N PHE A 290 7.76 22.75 -0.50
CA PHE A 290 7.00 23.67 0.37
C PHE A 290 5.55 23.24 0.62
N ARG A 291 5.23 21.95 0.45
CA ARG A 291 3.91 21.41 0.77
C ARG A 291 3.64 21.51 2.27
N ARG A 292 2.36 21.53 2.65
CA ARG A 292 1.90 21.48 4.05
C ARG A 292 0.97 20.28 4.28
N PRO A 293 1.50 19.04 4.34
CA PRO A 293 0.66 17.84 4.46
C PRO A 293 -0.36 17.87 5.60
N THR A 294 -0.01 18.46 6.74
CA THR A 294 -0.90 18.59 7.90
C THR A 294 -2.15 19.43 7.63
N ALA A 295 -2.14 20.29 6.60
CA ALA A 295 -3.31 21.07 6.18
C ALA A 295 -4.21 20.33 5.19
N TYR A 296 -3.80 19.15 4.69
CA TYR A 296 -4.48 18.42 3.62
C TYR A 296 -5.39 17.30 4.13
N ARG A 297 -5.72 17.28 5.42
CA ARG A 297 -6.59 16.25 6.03
C ARG A 297 -7.89 16.02 5.25
N ALA A 298 -8.49 17.10 4.72
CA ALA A 298 -9.73 17.02 3.95
C ALA A 298 -9.61 16.19 2.65
N LEU A 299 -8.40 15.98 2.11
CA LEU A 299 -8.20 15.16 0.90
C LEU A 299 -8.37 13.65 1.17
N THR A 300 -8.32 13.22 2.42
CA THR A 300 -8.43 11.79 2.82
C THR A 300 -9.71 11.52 3.60
N GLU A 301 -10.66 12.45 3.61
CA GLU A 301 -11.96 12.25 4.24
C GLU A 301 -12.97 11.74 3.21
N ASP A 302 -13.71 10.68 3.52
CA ASP A 302 -14.72 10.09 2.61
C ASP A 302 -16.05 10.87 2.57
N ARG A 303 -16.07 12.06 3.17
CA ARG A 303 -17.29 12.87 3.30
C ARG A 303 -17.62 13.57 1.98
N ILE A 304 -18.72 13.17 1.36
CA ILE A 304 -19.29 13.83 0.17
C ILE A 304 -20.51 14.66 0.57
N GLU A 305 -20.50 15.95 0.24
CA GLU A 305 -21.60 16.88 0.50
C GLU A 305 -22.23 17.42 -0.80
N PRO A 306 -23.48 17.92 -0.76
CA PRO A 306 -24.04 18.66 -1.88
C PRO A 306 -23.11 19.82 -2.30
N PRO A 307 -22.93 20.09 -3.61
CA PRO A 307 -23.70 19.57 -4.73
C PRO A 307 -23.07 18.31 -5.37
N PHE A 308 -22.18 17.59 -4.69
CA PHE A 308 -21.48 16.41 -5.24
C PHE A 308 -22.10 15.06 -4.86
N VAL A 309 -23.12 15.06 -4.01
CA VAL A 309 -23.94 13.85 -3.77
C VAL A 309 -24.63 13.45 -5.07
N ARG A 310 -24.41 12.21 -5.50
CA ARG A 310 -25.04 11.59 -6.67
C ARG A 310 -25.84 10.37 -6.25
N ARG A 311 -26.96 10.11 -6.93
CA ARG A 311 -27.82 8.94 -6.70
C ARG A 311 -27.88 8.10 -7.97
N ASP A 312 -27.72 6.79 -7.83
CA ASP A 312 -27.93 5.85 -8.93
C ASP A 312 -29.43 5.75 -9.29
N GLN A 313 -29.73 4.97 -10.33
CA GLN A 313 -31.10 4.71 -10.80
C GLN A 313 -32.05 4.10 -9.74
N ASP A 314 -31.49 3.51 -8.68
CA ASP A 314 -32.25 2.96 -7.55
C ASP A 314 -32.37 3.97 -6.39
N GLY A 315 -31.92 5.21 -6.59
CA GLY A 315 -31.90 6.28 -5.59
C GLY A 315 -30.82 6.12 -4.53
N ARG A 316 -29.90 5.15 -4.66
CA ARG A 316 -28.81 4.90 -3.71
C ARG A 316 -27.66 5.87 -3.95
N PRO A 317 -26.96 6.34 -2.90
CA PRO A 317 -25.74 7.13 -3.06
C PRO A 317 -24.69 6.34 -3.88
N SER A 318 -24.06 6.95 -4.89
CA SER A 318 -23.08 6.30 -5.77
C SER A 318 -21.87 7.19 -6.06
N PRO A 319 -20.62 6.71 -5.94
CA PRO A 319 -20.10 5.71 -5.01
C PRO A 319 -19.14 6.36 -3.98
N ALA A 320 -19.44 6.19 -2.69
CA ALA A 320 -18.48 6.35 -1.59
C ALA A 320 -18.33 5.06 -0.77
N ALA A 321 -18.84 3.93 -1.29
CA ALA A 321 -18.70 2.63 -0.64
C ALA A 321 -18.20 1.62 -1.70
N PRO A 322 -17.10 0.89 -1.45
CA PRO A 322 -16.74 -0.25 -2.27
C PRO A 322 -17.92 -1.23 -2.26
N ARG A 323 -18.38 -1.60 -3.46
CA ARG A 323 -19.35 -2.68 -3.62
C ARG A 323 -18.69 -3.95 -3.08
N THR A 324 -19.28 -4.55 -2.04
CA THR A 324 -18.93 -5.89 -1.56
C THR A 324 -18.93 -6.84 -2.77
N PRO A 325 -17.87 -7.64 -3.02
CA PRO A 325 -17.88 -8.59 -4.12
C PRO A 325 -18.98 -9.62 -3.88
N VAL A 326 -19.85 -9.80 -4.88
CA VAL A 326 -20.80 -10.90 -4.94
C VAL A 326 -20.00 -12.20 -5.09
N ALA A 327 -20.34 -13.21 -4.28
CA ALA A 327 -19.69 -14.52 -4.23
C ALA A 327 -19.40 -15.09 -5.63
N ALA A 328 -18.11 -15.18 -5.99
CA ALA A 328 -17.66 -15.86 -7.19
C ALA A 328 -17.43 -17.34 -6.86
N GLN A 329 -18.08 -18.20 -7.64
CA GLN A 329 -18.06 -19.65 -7.52
C GLN A 329 -16.71 -20.20 -8.01
N ALA A 330 -16.19 -21.18 -7.26
CA ALA A 330 -14.87 -21.81 -7.38
C ALA A 330 -14.39 -22.10 -8.81
N CYS A 331 -13.15 -21.70 -9.10
CA CYS A 331 -12.33 -22.28 -10.16
C CYS A 331 -10.94 -22.61 -9.59
N THR A 332 -10.64 -23.90 -9.54
CA THR A 332 -9.38 -24.48 -9.07
C THR A 332 -8.35 -24.49 -10.19
N ASP A 333 -7.20 -23.84 -10.02
CA ASP A 333 -5.88 -24.48 -10.14
C ASP A 333 -4.71 -23.49 -9.94
N ALA A 334 -3.64 -24.02 -9.36
CA ALA A 334 -2.58 -23.32 -8.65
C ALA A 334 -1.63 -22.49 -9.52
N ARG A 335 -1.44 -21.22 -9.11
CA ARG A 335 -0.31 -20.32 -9.44
C ARG A 335 -0.04 -19.40 -8.22
N PRO A 336 1.12 -18.73 -8.12
CA PRO A 336 1.55 -18.10 -6.86
C PRO A 336 0.59 -16.98 -6.49
N THR A 337 -0.10 -17.18 -5.38
CA THR A 337 -1.32 -16.47 -5.00
C THR A 337 -0.93 -15.30 -4.09
N HIS A 338 -1.47 -14.12 -4.38
CA HIS A 338 -1.41 -12.97 -3.47
C HIS A 338 -1.85 -13.43 -2.05
N PRO A 339 -1.31 -12.88 -0.96
CA PRO A 339 -1.66 -13.32 0.40
C PRO A 339 -3.18 -13.37 0.64
N HIS A 340 -3.94 -12.42 0.10
CA HIS A 340 -5.40 -12.40 0.18
C HIS A 340 -6.08 -13.59 -0.51
N SER A 341 -5.58 -14.02 -1.68
CA SER A 341 -6.09 -15.22 -2.38
C SER A 341 -5.69 -16.54 -1.71
N VAL A 342 -4.59 -16.57 -0.94
CA VAL A 342 -4.23 -17.73 -0.11
C VAL A 342 -5.14 -17.81 1.12
N VAL A 343 -5.38 -16.68 1.79
CA VAL A 343 -6.27 -16.58 2.95
C VAL A 343 -7.70 -16.93 2.55
N GLN A 344 -8.19 -16.50 1.38
CA GLN A 344 -9.51 -16.89 0.90
C GLN A 344 -9.62 -18.40 0.68
N ARG A 345 -8.62 -19.04 0.06
CA ARG A 345 -8.59 -20.50 -0.08
C ARG A 345 -8.56 -21.23 1.26
N TYR A 346 -7.81 -20.71 2.23
CA TYR A 346 -7.81 -21.26 3.59
C TYR A 346 -9.19 -21.12 4.24
N LEU A 347 -9.83 -19.96 4.10
CA LEU A 347 -11.19 -19.72 4.57
C LEU A 347 -12.17 -20.69 3.93
N ASP A 348 -12.07 -20.95 2.62
CA ASP A 348 -12.92 -21.90 1.90
C ASP A 348 -12.75 -23.34 2.44
N GLU A 349 -11.54 -23.76 2.79
CA GLU A 349 -11.29 -25.06 3.42
C GLU A 349 -11.91 -25.19 4.82
N ILE A 350 -11.89 -24.10 5.61
CA ILE A 350 -12.50 -24.07 6.94
C ILE A 350 -13.96 -23.58 6.94
N THR A 351 -14.53 -23.23 5.78
CA THR A 351 -15.91 -22.74 5.58
C THR A 351 -17.01 -23.70 6.06
N PRO A 352 -16.81 -25.04 6.14
CA PRO A 352 -17.77 -25.90 6.83
C PRO A 352 -18.01 -25.48 8.29
N GLN A 353 -17.10 -24.70 8.89
CA GLN A 353 -17.14 -24.22 10.27
C GLN A 353 -17.47 -22.71 10.37
N ILE A 354 -17.15 -21.88 9.36
CA ILE A 354 -17.25 -20.41 9.40
C ILE A 354 -18.46 -19.89 8.60
N VAL A 355 -19.22 -18.92 9.14
CA VAL A 355 -20.41 -18.31 8.51
C VAL A 355 -20.29 -16.82 8.25
N GLU A 356 -19.33 -16.14 8.87
CA GLU A 356 -19.14 -14.69 8.72
C GLU A 356 -17.65 -14.35 8.82
N VAL A 357 -17.18 -13.49 7.92
CA VAL A 357 -15.82 -12.92 7.93
C VAL A 357 -15.98 -11.41 8.03
N VAL A 358 -15.41 -10.82 9.08
CA VAL A 358 -15.50 -9.39 9.36
C VAL A 358 -14.09 -8.82 9.43
N THR A 359 -13.84 -7.75 8.68
CA THR A 359 -12.61 -6.96 8.79
C THR A 359 -12.69 -6.06 10.02
N PHE A 360 -11.58 -5.94 10.76
CA PHE A 360 -11.53 -5.00 11.88
C PHE A 360 -11.48 -3.56 11.35
N GLU A 361 -12.30 -2.66 11.92
CA GLU A 361 -12.28 -1.23 11.57
C GLU A 361 -10.93 -0.55 11.91
N GLN A 362 -10.15 -1.15 12.83
CA GLN A 362 -8.82 -0.67 13.27
C GLN A 362 -7.78 -1.81 13.38
N GLY A 363 -7.72 -2.72 12.41
CA GLY A 363 -6.73 -3.80 12.37
C GLY A 363 -5.69 -3.63 11.27
N GLY A 364 -4.49 -4.19 11.46
CA GLY A 364 -3.50 -4.30 10.37
C GLY A 364 -4.04 -5.11 9.18
N THR A 365 -3.40 -5.03 8.02
CA THR A 365 -3.89 -5.67 6.77
C THR A 365 -3.91 -7.21 6.79
N ASN A 366 -3.41 -7.84 7.86
CA ASN A 366 -3.22 -9.28 8.01
C ASN A 366 -4.04 -9.93 9.14
N VAL A 367 -5.22 -9.39 9.46
CA VAL A 367 -6.11 -9.93 10.50
C VAL A 367 -7.58 -9.93 10.07
N LEU A 368 -8.31 -10.98 10.43
CA LEU A 368 -9.75 -11.14 10.20
C LEU A 368 -10.45 -11.64 11.46
N ARG A 369 -11.68 -11.18 11.68
CA ARG A 369 -12.60 -11.76 12.67
C ARG A 369 -13.51 -12.76 11.97
N LEU A 370 -13.60 -13.98 12.51
CA LEU A 370 -14.40 -15.07 11.95
C LEU A 370 -15.52 -15.42 12.93
N ARG A 371 -16.74 -15.66 12.44
CA ARG A 371 -17.85 -16.24 13.21
C ARG A 371 -18.12 -17.65 12.73
N ASP A 372 -18.20 -18.60 13.64
CA ASP A 372 -18.56 -19.98 13.31
C ASP A 372 -20.09 -20.19 13.24
N ARG A 373 -20.51 -21.39 12.79
CA ARG A 373 -21.94 -21.79 12.72
C ARG A 373 -22.65 -21.81 14.07
N GLU A 374 -21.90 -21.98 15.15
CA GLU A 374 -22.40 -22.01 16.52
C GLU A 374 -22.51 -20.58 17.11
N GLY A 375 -22.02 -19.58 16.37
CA GLY A 375 -22.05 -18.16 16.73
C GLY A 375 -20.83 -17.69 17.51
N ALA A 376 -19.81 -18.54 17.71
CA ALA A 376 -18.59 -18.16 18.41
C ALA A 376 -17.63 -17.39 17.49
N PHE A 377 -16.94 -16.41 18.06
CA PHE A 377 -15.98 -15.58 17.33
C PHE A 377 -14.54 -16.08 17.55
N SER A 378 -13.74 -15.99 16.48
CA SER A 378 -12.29 -16.21 16.49
C SER A 378 -11.58 -15.14 15.67
N VAL A 379 -10.28 -15.01 15.86
CA VAL A 379 -9.41 -14.11 15.10
C VAL A 379 -8.43 -14.95 14.29
N LEU A 380 -8.27 -14.61 13.01
CA LEU A 380 -7.30 -15.21 12.11
C LEU A 380 -6.26 -14.16 11.74
N LYS A 381 -4.99 -14.49 11.95
CA LYS A 381 -3.83 -13.70 11.52
C LYS A 381 -2.97 -14.52 10.58
N TRP A 382 -2.27 -13.87 9.66
CA TRP A 382 -1.36 -14.56 8.74
C TRP A 382 -0.06 -13.78 8.50
N TYR A 383 0.99 -14.55 8.21
CA TYR A 383 2.34 -14.04 7.98
C TYR A 383 2.96 -14.78 6.80
N PRO A 384 3.64 -14.10 5.84
CA PRO A 384 4.47 -14.78 4.87
C PRO A 384 5.52 -15.66 5.55
N VAL A 385 5.75 -16.88 5.06
CA VAL A 385 6.76 -17.79 5.63
C VAL A 385 8.18 -17.20 5.66
N GLN A 386 8.48 -16.25 4.77
CA GLN A 386 9.75 -15.53 4.74
C GLN A 386 9.88 -14.50 5.87
N GLN A 387 8.76 -14.01 6.42
CA GLN A 387 8.74 -13.08 7.54
C GLN A 387 8.69 -13.81 8.89
N ARG A 388 7.97 -14.92 8.95
CA ARG A 388 7.85 -15.73 10.16
C ARG A 388 7.64 -17.18 9.79
N SER A 389 8.51 -18.05 10.28
CA SER A 389 8.41 -19.50 10.06
C SER A 389 7.35 -20.14 10.95
N LEU A 390 6.83 -21.30 10.52
CA LEU A 390 5.87 -22.08 11.30
C LEU A 390 6.44 -22.45 12.68
N ALA A 391 7.70 -22.86 12.73
CA ALA A 391 8.38 -23.25 13.97
C ALA A 391 8.49 -22.09 14.97
N GLU A 392 8.78 -20.87 14.50
CA GLU A 392 8.84 -19.69 15.36
C GLU A 392 7.48 -19.38 15.99
N LEU A 393 6.41 -19.41 15.18
CA LEU A 393 5.06 -19.08 15.65
C LEU A 393 4.48 -20.18 16.55
N GLN A 394 4.75 -21.45 16.26
CA GLN A 394 4.40 -22.57 17.15
C GLN A 394 5.14 -22.46 18.49
N GLY A 395 6.43 -22.14 18.47
CA GLY A 395 7.19 -21.90 19.70
C GLY A 395 6.63 -20.73 20.52
N ALA A 396 6.23 -19.64 19.85
CA ALA A 396 5.55 -18.53 20.53
C ALA A 396 4.20 -18.97 21.13
N ALA A 397 3.46 -19.83 20.44
CA ALA A 397 2.19 -20.35 20.92
C ALA A 397 2.35 -21.22 22.18
N ASP A 398 3.36 -22.08 22.23
CA ASP A 398 3.66 -22.90 23.41
C ASP A 398 4.02 -22.02 24.62
N ARG A 399 4.83 -21.00 24.40
CA ARG A 399 5.18 -20.03 25.44
C ARG A 399 3.96 -19.18 25.88
N ALA A 400 3.10 -18.79 24.95
CA ALA A 400 1.85 -18.09 25.27
C ALA A 400 0.91 -18.98 26.10
N ARG A 401 0.76 -20.27 25.77
CA ARG A 401 0.01 -21.22 26.61
C ARG A 401 0.60 -21.30 28.02
N ARG A 402 1.92 -21.31 28.15
CA ARG A 402 2.60 -21.30 29.45
C ARG A 402 2.33 -20.01 30.23
N LEU A 403 2.34 -18.84 29.59
CA LEU A 403 1.93 -17.59 30.25
C LEU A 403 0.49 -17.65 30.76
N ARG A 404 -0.43 -18.27 30.00
CA ARG A 404 -1.82 -18.48 30.45
C ARG A 404 -1.91 -19.31 31.72
N GLU A 405 -1.13 -20.37 31.83
CA GLU A 405 -1.04 -21.20 33.05
C GLU A 405 -0.54 -20.41 34.27
N LEU A 406 0.23 -19.34 34.04
CA LEU A 406 0.72 -18.42 35.06
C LEU A 406 -0.27 -17.28 35.37
N GLY A 407 -1.47 -17.30 34.79
CA GLY A 407 -2.53 -16.34 35.04
C GLY A 407 -2.61 -15.19 34.04
N TRP A 408 -1.85 -15.20 32.95
CA TRP A 408 -2.01 -14.20 31.89
C TRP A 408 -3.31 -14.45 31.12
N PRO A 409 -4.17 -13.42 30.94
CA PRO A 409 -5.41 -13.55 30.19
C PRO A 409 -5.15 -13.41 28.68
N LEU A 410 -4.29 -14.26 28.12
CA LEU A 410 -4.08 -14.34 26.67
C LEU A 410 -5.25 -15.11 26.02
N PRO A 411 -5.58 -14.83 24.74
CA PRO A 411 -6.56 -15.62 24.00
C PRO A 411 -6.14 -17.08 23.90
N ARG A 412 -7.11 -18.00 23.85
CA ARG A 412 -6.81 -19.40 23.51
C ARG A 412 -6.37 -19.50 22.06
N ILE A 413 -5.17 -20.01 21.85
CA ILE A 413 -4.64 -20.32 20.51
C ILE A 413 -5.31 -21.60 20.02
N LEU A 414 -6.13 -21.47 18.98
CA LEU A 414 -6.95 -22.54 18.41
C LEU A 414 -6.16 -23.35 17.37
N ALA A 415 -5.36 -22.68 16.54
CA ALA A 415 -4.53 -23.31 15.52
C ALA A 415 -3.31 -22.45 15.16
N VAL A 416 -2.20 -23.12 14.81
CA VAL A 416 -1.03 -22.49 14.16
C VAL A 416 -0.55 -23.45 13.08
N GLU A 417 -0.67 -23.06 11.83
CA GLU A 417 -0.44 -23.93 10.68
C GLU A 417 0.13 -23.17 9.48
N GLU A 418 0.71 -23.91 8.54
CA GLU A 418 1.19 -23.36 7.28
C GLU A 418 0.22 -23.72 6.17
N PHE A 419 -0.17 -22.73 5.37
CA PHE A 419 -1.05 -22.92 4.23
C PHE A 419 -0.64 -22.00 3.07
N GLY A 420 -0.38 -22.59 1.90
CA GLY A 420 -0.14 -21.86 0.66
C GLY A 420 1.00 -20.82 0.71
N GLY A 421 2.05 -21.06 1.52
CA GLY A 421 3.17 -20.12 1.71
C GLY A 421 2.93 -19.03 2.77
N LEU A 422 1.84 -19.15 3.55
CA LEU A 422 1.59 -18.34 4.73
C LEU A 422 1.65 -19.21 5.98
N VAL A 423 2.06 -18.62 7.10
CA VAL A 423 1.85 -19.16 8.44
C VAL A 423 0.66 -18.44 9.05
N LEU A 424 -0.37 -19.20 9.41
CA LEU A 424 -1.63 -18.70 9.95
C LEU A 424 -1.73 -19.03 11.44
N ALA A 425 -2.28 -18.10 12.20
CA ALA A 425 -2.63 -18.28 13.60
C ALA A 425 -4.11 -17.97 13.79
N ARG A 426 -4.86 -18.95 14.30
CA ARG A 426 -6.26 -18.77 14.71
C ARG A 426 -6.33 -18.76 16.22
N GLU A 427 -7.00 -17.76 16.78
CA GLU A 427 -7.12 -17.55 18.22
C GLU A 427 -8.57 -17.23 18.62
N GLU A 428 -8.88 -17.42 19.89
CA GLU A 428 -10.13 -17.00 20.50
C GLU A 428 -10.29 -15.47 20.39
N PHE A 429 -11.48 -15.03 20.01
CA PHE A 429 -11.83 -13.61 20.08
C PHE A 429 -12.15 -13.23 21.52
N LEU A 430 -11.47 -12.20 22.04
CA LEU A 430 -11.76 -11.61 23.33
C LEU A 430 -12.60 -10.35 23.12
N ASP A 431 -13.83 -10.34 23.63
CA ASP A 431 -14.78 -9.24 23.48
C ASP A 431 -14.49 -8.12 24.49
N GLY A 432 -13.45 -7.34 24.20
CA GLY A 432 -13.06 -6.19 25.00
C GLY A 432 -12.59 -5.04 24.14
N GLU A 433 -12.50 -3.86 24.75
CA GLU A 433 -12.12 -2.64 24.06
C GLU A 433 -10.66 -2.28 24.39
N HIS A 434 -9.96 -1.67 23.43
CA HIS A 434 -8.69 -1.05 23.73
C HIS A 434 -8.92 0.16 24.66
N PRO A 435 -8.20 0.26 25.78
CA PRO A 435 -8.43 1.32 26.75
C PRO A 435 -8.03 2.67 26.18
N SER A 436 -8.98 3.61 26.11
CA SER A 436 -8.66 5.03 25.87
C SER A 436 -7.79 5.63 26.99
N GLN A 437 -7.89 5.05 28.20
CA GLN A 437 -7.09 5.35 29.37
C GLN A 437 -6.87 4.07 30.20
N ILE A 438 -5.65 3.86 30.69
CA ILE A 438 -5.36 2.80 31.66
C ILE A 438 -5.82 3.26 33.05
N THR A 439 -6.49 2.38 33.79
CA THR A 439 -6.86 2.59 35.19
C THR A 439 -5.74 2.14 36.12
N GLU A 440 -5.70 2.64 37.35
CA GLU A 440 -4.69 2.21 38.34
C GLU A 440 -4.84 0.71 38.67
N ALA A 441 -6.07 0.21 38.75
CA ALA A 441 -6.35 -1.21 38.94
C ALA A 441 -5.80 -2.07 37.78
N ALA A 442 -6.03 -1.68 36.53
CA ALA A 442 -5.49 -2.37 35.37
C ALA A 442 -3.96 -2.34 35.36
N LEU A 443 -3.34 -1.20 35.70
CA LEU A 443 -1.88 -1.09 35.82
C LEU A 443 -1.31 -2.01 36.89
N HIS A 444 -1.95 -2.12 38.06
CA HIS A 444 -1.54 -3.08 39.09
C HIS A 444 -1.59 -4.52 38.59
N THR A 445 -2.67 -4.91 37.91
CA THR A 445 -2.78 -6.23 37.28
C THR A 445 -1.66 -6.45 36.27
N MET A 446 -1.35 -5.47 35.42
CA MET A 446 -0.26 -5.57 34.45
C MET A 446 1.10 -5.80 35.13
N LEU A 447 1.38 -5.12 36.24
CA LEU A 447 2.61 -5.34 37.02
C LEU A 447 2.65 -6.74 37.64
N ASP A 448 1.52 -7.27 38.10
CA ASP A 448 1.43 -8.64 38.64
C ASP A 448 1.64 -9.70 37.55
N LEU A 449 1.12 -9.46 36.34
CA LEU A 449 1.38 -10.32 35.18
C LEU A 449 2.87 -10.37 34.83
N SER A 450 3.54 -9.21 34.79
CA SER A 450 5.00 -9.13 34.61
C SER A 450 5.78 -9.88 35.71
N ARG A 451 5.27 -9.91 36.95
CA ARG A 451 5.87 -10.69 38.03
C ARG A 451 5.67 -12.20 37.84
N ALA A 452 4.51 -12.62 37.36
CA ALA A 452 4.19 -14.03 37.16
C ALA A 452 5.06 -14.71 36.10
N GLY A 453 5.54 -13.97 35.09
CA GLY A 453 6.43 -14.48 34.04
C GLY A 453 7.89 -14.72 34.49
N ARG A 454 8.29 -14.27 35.68
CA ARG A 454 9.71 -14.27 36.09
C ARG A 454 10.25 -15.66 36.32
N GLY A 455 11.42 -15.96 35.76
CA GLY A 455 12.07 -17.27 35.85
C GLY A 455 11.22 -18.44 35.31
N ALA A 456 10.17 -18.14 34.53
CA ALA A 456 9.18 -19.12 34.10
C ALA A 456 9.44 -19.70 32.70
N ALA A 457 10.49 -19.25 32.01
CA ALA A 457 10.86 -19.78 30.71
C ALA A 457 11.43 -21.21 30.84
N THR A 458 10.94 -22.11 30.01
CA THR A 458 11.44 -23.50 29.92
C THR A 458 12.81 -23.56 29.25
N GLU A 459 13.06 -22.64 28.32
CA GLU A 459 14.32 -22.47 27.61
C GLU A 459 14.91 -21.10 27.91
N ARG A 460 16.22 -21.07 28.08
CA ARG A 460 16.96 -19.85 28.39
C ARG A 460 17.32 -19.09 27.12
N ALA A 461 17.04 -17.79 27.09
CA ALA A 461 17.41 -16.94 25.96
C ALA A 461 18.92 -16.68 25.95
N THR A 462 19.59 -17.21 24.93
CA THR A 462 21.03 -16.98 24.67
C THR A 462 21.20 -15.99 23.53
N GLY A 463 22.13 -15.04 23.65
CA GLY A 463 22.31 -13.99 22.65
C GLY A 463 21.18 -12.96 22.65
N TRP A 464 20.50 -12.79 23.78
CA TRP A 464 19.33 -11.92 23.91
C TRP A 464 19.69 -10.46 23.60
N LEU A 465 20.63 -9.86 24.33
CA LEU A 465 21.17 -8.53 24.14
C LEU A 465 21.83 -8.37 22.75
N ARG A 466 22.51 -9.41 22.26
CA ARG A 466 23.09 -9.41 20.91
C ARG A 466 22.00 -9.20 19.86
N SER A 467 20.85 -9.86 20.02
CA SER A 467 19.75 -9.72 19.06
C SER A 467 19.18 -8.30 18.96
N PHE A 468 19.24 -7.49 20.03
CA PHE A 468 18.88 -6.06 19.98
C PHE A 468 19.98 -5.24 19.31
N ALA A 469 21.25 -5.54 19.61
CA ALA A 469 22.38 -4.89 18.95
C ALA A 469 22.35 -5.14 17.44
N ASP A 470 22.05 -6.37 17.02
CA ASP A 470 21.92 -6.74 15.60
C ASP A 470 20.74 -5.97 14.96
N ASP A 471 19.54 -5.95 15.58
CA ASP A 471 18.38 -5.23 15.03
C ASP A 471 18.65 -3.72 14.87
N LEU A 472 19.40 -3.10 15.80
CA LEU A 472 19.82 -1.69 15.68
C LEU A 472 20.78 -1.44 14.50
N HIS A 473 21.48 -2.45 14.01
CA HIS A 473 22.43 -2.34 12.90
C HIS A 473 21.83 -2.73 11.56
N THR A 474 21.21 -3.92 11.51
CA THR A 474 20.73 -4.53 10.27
C THR A 474 19.24 -4.31 10.04
N GLY A 475 18.48 -3.96 11.08
CA GLY A 475 17.02 -4.06 11.07
C GLY A 475 16.55 -5.51 11.02
N GLY A 476 15.25 -5.71 10.80
CA GLY A 476 14.65 -7.02 10.56
C GLY A 476 13.84 -7.61 11.71
N ARG A 477 13.68 -6.91 12.85
CA ARG A 477 12.68 -7.26 13.88
C ARG A 477 11.69 -6.13 14.10
N LYS A 478 12.04 -5.11 14.88
CA LYS A 478 11.13 -4.01 15.25
C LYS A 478 11.74 -2.62 15.03
N VAL A 479 13.00 -2.54 14.59
CA VAL A 479 13.69 -1.30 14.27
C VAL A 479 13.99 -1.24 12.78
N GLU A 480 13.80 -0.05 12.18
CA GLU A 480 14.11 0.23 10.77
C GLU A 480 15.24 1.27 10.67
N PRO A 481 16.52 0.86 10.77
CA PRO A 481 17.66 1.79 10.68
C PRO A 481 17.65 2.71 9.44
N PRO A 482 17.25 2.25 8.23
CA PRO A 482 17.15 3.12 7.05
C PRO A 482 16.14 4.27 7.22
N VAL A 483 15.07 4.08 7.99
CA VAL A 483 14.09 5.13 8.30
C VAL A 483 14.70 6.12 9.30
N LEU A 484 15.25 5.60 10.40
CA LEU A 484 15.81 6.42 11.48
C LEU A 484 16.97 7.32 11.02
N THR A 485 17.85 6.80 10.16
CA THR A 485 19.03 7.52 9.65
C THR A 485 18.68 8.75 8.80
N ARG A 486 17.47 8.80 8.22
CA ARG A 486 16.98 9.92 7.42
C ARG A 486 16.46 11.09 8.25
N HIS A 487 16.20 10.88 9.54
CA HIS A 487 15.69 11.90 10.44
C HIS A 487 16.75 12.28 11.49
N ARG A 488 17.18 13.55 11.51
CA ARG A 488 18.35 14.02 12.29
C ARG A 488 18.31 13.60 13.77
N TYR A 489 17.16 13.77 14.43
CA TYR A 489 17.03 13.42 15.84
C TYR A 489 17.00 11.89 16.04
N ALA A 490 16.29 11.16 15.17
CA ALA A 490 16.21 9.71 15.26
C ALA A 490 17.56 9.03 14.99
N ALA A 491 18.34 9.55 14.05
CA ALA A 491 19.71 9.13 13.79
C ALA A 491 20.61 9.30 15.03
N SER A 492 20.44 10.39 15.78
CA SER A 492 21.15 10.60 17.05
C SER A 492 20.74 9.60 18.13
N VAL A 493 19.44 9.27 18.24
CA VAL A 493 18.97 8.26 19.19
C VAL A 493 19.48 6.86 18.80
N LEU A 494 19.47 6.53 17.51
CA LEU A 494 20.01 5.27 16.99
C LEU A 494 21.50 5.10 17.32
N ALA A 495 22.30 6.15 17.13
CA ALA A 495 23.72 6.13 17.49
C ALA A 495 23.94 5.89 18.99
N ARG A 496 23.15 6.55 19.85
CA ARG A 496 23.19 6.35 21.30
C ARG A 496 22.76 4.94 21.68
N ALA A 497 21.74 4.39 21.04
CA ALA A 497 21.27 3.03 21.28
C ALA A 497 22.36 2.01 20.95
N ARG A 498 23.00 2.12 19.77
CA ARG A 498 24.12 1.25 19.38
C ARG A 498 25.26 1.29 20.40
N ALA A 499 25.72 2.49 20.76
CA ALA A 499 26.76 2.66 21.76
C ALA A 499 26.36 2.07 23.13
N ALA A 500 25.11 2.26 23.57
CA ALA A 500 24.64 1.70 24.83
C ALA A 500 24.73 0.16 24.85
N PHE A 501 24.25 -0.51 23.78
CA PHE A 501 24.33 -1.97 23.69
C PHE A 501 25.76 -2.50 23.54
N GLU A 502 26.67 -1.76 22.89
CA GLU A 502 28.10 -2.12 22.81
C GLU A 502 28.80 -2.08 24.17
N THR A 503 28.36 -1.20 25.08
CA THR A 503 28.94 -1.06 26.43
C THR A 503 28.40 -2.07 27.45
N LEU A 504 27.33 -2.78 27.12
CA LEU A 504 26.78 -3.80 28.02
C LEU A 504 27.76 -4.99 28.13
N PRO A 505 27.90 -5.58 29.33
CA PRO A 505 28.75 -6.75 29.49
C PRO A 505 28.26 -7.91 28.62
N ALA A 506 29.19 -8.68 28.07
CA ALA A 506 28.88 -9.92 27.37
C ALA A 506 28.08 -10.84 28.30
N GLU A 507 26.92 -11.32 27.85
CA GLU A 507 25.94 -12.09 28.63
C GLU A 507 26.60 -13.27 29.37
N PRO A 508 26.84 -13.16 30.69
CA PRO A 508 27.45 -14.26 31.44
C PRO A 508 26.39 -15.25 31.94
N ARG A 509 25.10 -14.85 31.93
CA ARG A 509 23.94 -15.65 32.31
C ARG A 509 22.81 -15.41 31.31
N ALA A 510 22.17 -16.49 30.88
CA ALA A 510 21.04 -16.42 29.98
C ALA A 510 19.78 -15.93 30.72
N PHE A 511 18.93 -15.20 30.00
CA PHE A 511 17.67 -14.69 30.53
C PHE A 511 16.64 -15.82 30.59
N ASP A 512 15.91 -15.93 31.70
CA ASP A 512 14.97 -17.01 32.00
C ASP A 512 13.55 -16.53 32.37
N ASP A 513 13.25 -15.24 32.20
CA ASP A 513 11.87 -14.77 32.29
C ASP A 513 11.10 -15.12 31.01
N LEU A 514 9.82 -15.39 31.17
CA LEU A 514 8.86 -15.53 30.09
C LEU A 514 8.11 -14.21 29.94
N ILE A 515 8.24 -13.56 28.79
CA ILE A 515 7.74 -12.20 28.57
C ILE A 515 6.83 -12.13 27.36
N HIS A 516 5.98 -11.10 27.29
CA HIS A 516 5.14 -10.84 26.13
C HIS A 516 5.96 -10.36 24.93
N GLY A 517 7.02 -9.58 25.17
CA GLY A 517 7.87 -9.00 24.11
C GLY A 517 7.25 -7.80 23.41
N ASP A 518 6.05 -7.39 23.85
CA ASP A 518 5.34 -6.21 23.39
C ASP A 518 4.28 -5.72 24.38
N PHE A 519 4.63 -5.73 25.67
CA PHE A 519 3.65 -5.49 26.72
C PHE A 519 3.34 -4.00 26.86
N SER A 520 2.26 -3.57 26.20
CA SER A 520 1.82 -2.18 26.19
C SER A 520 0.30 -2.05 26.39
N PRO A 521 -0.19 -0.87 26.80
CA PRO A 521 -1.62 -0.54 26.81
C PRO A 521 -2.33 -0.80 25.48
N GLY A 522 -1.61 -0.66 24.35
CA GLY A 522 -2.14 -0.93 23.02
C GLY A 522 -2.50 -2.40 22.80
N ASN A 523 -1.85 -3.32 23.51
CA ASN A 523 -2.09 -4.76 23.42
C ASN A 523 -2.93 -5.31 24.57
N VAL A 524 -3.58 -4.43 25.34
CA VAL A 524 -4.48 -4.79 26.43
C VAL A 524 -5.92 -4.51 26.02
N LEU A 525 -6.81 -5.43 26.35
CA LEU A 525 -8.26 -5.25 26.27
C LEU A 525 -8.83 -5.06 27.66
N VAL A 526 -9.77 -4.13 27.79
CA VAL A 526 -10.48 -3.86 29.03
C VAL A 526 -11.98 -4.06 28.88
N GLN A 527 -12.63 -4.39 29.99
CA GLN A 527 -14.08 -4.38 30.15
C GLN A 527 -14.39 -3.74 31.49
N ASP A 528 -15.25 -2.72 31.51
CA ASP A 528 -15.59 -1.93 32.70
C ASP A 528 -14.35 -1.41 33.47
N GLY A 529 -13.30 -1.02 32.74
CA GLY A 529 -12.06 -0.47 33.29
C GLY A 529 -11.14 -1.50 33.98
N ARG A 530 -11.46 -2.80 33.89
CA ARG A 530 -10.62 -3.91 34.34
C ARG A 530 -9.98 -4.61 33.15
N LEU A 531 -8.79 -5.15 33.36
CA LEU A 531 -8.06 -5.90 32.35
C LEU A 531 -8.82 -7.20 32.03
N LEU A 532 -9.32 -7.31 30.80
CA LEU A 532 -10.00 -8.49 30.28
C LEU A 532 -9.00 -9.44 29.65
N GLY A 533 -8.09 -8.91 28.82
CA GLY A 533 -7.21 -9.71 28.00
C GLY A 533 -5.94 -9.00 27.59
N VAL A 534 -4.94 -9.79 27.20
CA VAL A 534 -3.72 -9.32 26.53
C VAL A 534 -3.66 -10.01 25.17
N VAL A 535 -3.54 -9.25 24.10
CA VAL A 535 -3.52 -9.73 22.71
C VAL A 535 -2.13 -9.59 22.09
N ASP A 536 -1.95 -10.05 20.85
CA ASP A 536 -0.66 -10.03 20.14
C ASP A 536 0.45 -10.87 20.80
N TRP A 537 0.09 -12.10 21.19
CA TRP A 537 0.98 -13.06 21.85
C TRP A 537 2.13 -13.56 20.96
N GLU A 538 2.16 -13.26 19.67
CA GLU A 538 3.16 -13.80 18.75
C GLU A 538 4.59 -13.34 19.05
N GLY A 539 4.74 -12.29 19.87
CA GLY A 539 6.01 -11.82 20.41
C GLY A 539 6.50 -12.58 21.64
N VAL A 540 5.68 -13.47 22.21
CA VAL A 540 5.98 -14.13 23.49
C VAL A 540 7.25 -14.97 23.37
N THR A 541 8.21 -14.68 24.25
CA THR A 541 9.55 -15.24 24.19
C THR A 541 10.21 -15.34 25.56
N ALA A 542 11.28 -16.12 25.64
CA ALA A 542 12.19 -16.05 26.77
C ALA A 542 13.04 -14.78 26.65
N GLY A 543 13.22 -14.06 27.75
CA GLY A 543 13.92 -12.78 27.74
C GLY A 543 14.00 -12.15 29.12
N GLY A 544 14.37 -10.88 29.19
CA GLY A 544 14.37 -10.13 30.44
C GLY A 544 13.06 -9.38 30.66
N ALA A 545 12.40 -9.59 31.80
CA ALA A 545 11.14 -8.91 32.16
C ALA A 545 11.22 -7.37 32.15
N ALA A 546 12.42 -6.82 32.26
CA ALA A 546 12.65 -5.38 32.14
C ALA A 546 12.25 -4.81 30.77
N LEU A 547 12.29 -5.59 29.68
CA LEU A 547 11.89 -5.11 28.35
C LEU A 547 10.39 -4.77 28.31
N ASP A 548 9.54 -5.67 28.83
CA ASP A 548 8.09 -5.46 28.88
C ASP A 548 7.74 -4.24 29.73
N LEU A 549 8.42 -4.04 30.86
CA LEU A 549 8.19 -2.86 31.69
C LEU A 549 8.72 -1.56 31.07
N VAL A 550 9.79 -1.60 30.26
CA VAL A 550 10.23 -0.43 29.48
C VAL A 550 9.22 -0.11 28.39
N THR A 551 8.66 -1.13 27.74
CA THR A 551 7.59 -0.95 26.74
C THR A 551 6.37 -0.30 27.37
N LEU A 552 5.93 -0.81 28.53
CA LEU A 552 4.86 -0.24 29.32
C LEU A 552 5.14 1.20 29.77
N GLU A 553 6.33 1.47 30.33
CA GLU A 553 6.74 2.82 30.74
C GLU A 553 6.64 3.80 29.55
N TRP A 554 7.16 3.41 28.39
CA TRP A 554 7.22 4.26 27.21
C TRP A 554 5.82 4.59 26.70
N ASP A 555 4.93 3.60 26.58
CA ASP A 555 3.57 3.82 26.10
C ASP A 555 2.70 4.58 27.11
N LEU A 556 2.93 4.41 28.41
CA LEU A 556 2.28 5.24 29.44
C LEU A 556 2.73 6.70 29.37
N GLU A 557 3.99 6.96 29.03
CA GLU A 557 4.48 8.31 28.78
C GLU A 557 3.84 8.95 27.55
N LEU A 558 3.53 8.16 26.52
CA LEU A 558 2.87 8.63 25.30
C LEU A 558 1.36 8.80 25.51
N TRP A 559 0.65 7.72 25.88
CA TRP A 559 -0.81 7.62 25.89
C TRP A 559 -1.43 7.67 27.29
N GLY A 560 -0.69 7.27 28.33
CA GLY A 560 -1.18 7.06 29.70
C GLY A 560 -1.41 8.31 30.54
N ARG A 561 -2.01 9.38 29.99
CA ARG A 561 -2.24 10.66 30.69
C ARG A 561 -2.93 10.51 32.05
N SER A 562 -3.89 9.58 32.17
CA SER A 562 -4.66 9.29 33.39
C SER A 562 -3.83 8.70 34.54
N VAL A 563 -2.77 7.95 34.23
CA VAL A 563 -1.96 7.18 35.20
C VAL A 563 -0.51 7.62 35.23
N ARG A 564 -0.19 8.83 34.74
CA ARG A 564 1.18 9.38 34.85
C ARG A 564 1.68 9.47 36.29
N HIS A 565 0.78 9.67 37.25
CA HIS A 565 1.11 9.66 38.68
C HIS A 565 1.63 8.29 39.18
N ALA A 566 1.32 7.20 38.46
CA ALA A 566 1.74 5.83 38.78
C ALA A 566 3.02 5.38 38.04
N LEU A 567 3.57 6.20 37.13
CA LEU A 567 4.88 5.95 36.49
C LEU A 567 6.01 5.68 37.50
N PRO A 568 6.10 6.35 38.66
CA PRO A 568 7.10 6.03 39.68
C PRO A 568 7.05 4.56 40.15
N SER A 569 5.86 3.95 40.22
CA SER A 569 5.70 2.54 40.61
C SER A 569 6.23 1.59 39.54
N VAL A 570 6.01 1.90 38.26
CA VAL A 570 6.59 1.15 37.13
C VAL A 570 8.12 1.27 37.13
N ARG A 571 8.65 2.48 37.33
CA ARG A 571 10.09 2.76 37.42
C ARG A 571 10.75 2.04 38.59
N ALA A 572 10.11 2.01 39.76
CA ALA A 572 10.61 1.29 40.92
C ALA A 572 10.68 -0.22 40.69
N GLU A 573 9.74 -0.79 39.91
CA GLU A 573 9.79 -2.20 39.53
C GLU A 573 10.90 -2.46 38.49
N LEU A 574 11.06 -1.58 37.51
CA LEU A 574 12.19 -1.61 36.57
C LEU A 574 13.54 -1.56 37.29
N ASP A 575 13.65 -0.72 38.32
CA ASP A 575 14.88 -0.56 39.10
C ASP A 575 15.31 -1.86 39.80
N ARG A 576 14.36 -2.71 40.16
CA ARG A 576 14.60 -4.03 40.76
C ARG A 576 15.04 -5.08 39.74
N LEU A 577 14.60 -4.96 38.48
CA LEU A 577 14.78 -5.99 37.46
C LEU A 577 16.09 -5.88 36.67
N ALA A 578 16.56 -4.66 36.42
CA ALA A 578 17.72 -4.43 35.57
C ALA A 578 18.55 -3.28 36.11
N PRO A 579 19.89 -3.32 36.02
CA PRO A 579 20.74 -2.18 36.38
C PRO A 579 20.55 -1.02 35.40
N ALA A 580 20.91 0.20 35.82
CA ALA A 580 20.71 1.42 35.03
C ALA A 580 21.20 1.33 33.58
N PRO A 581 22.42 0.82 33.27
CA PRO A 581 22.89 0.73 31.89
C PRO A 581 21.98 -0.12 30.98
N LEU A 582 21.45 -1.23 31.51
CA LEU A 582 20.57 -2.11 30.75
C LEU A 582 19.19 -1.48 30.54
N ARG A 583 18.64 -0.80 31.55
CA ARG A 583 17.36 -0.09 31.43
C ARG A 583 17.44 1.02 30.39
N ASP A 584 18.53 1.78 30.40
CA ASP A 584 18.72 2.90 29.49
C ASP A 584 18.96 2.43 28.05
N ALA A 585 19.68 1.32 27.87
CA ALA A 585 19.78 0.64 26.58
C ALA A 585 18.40 0.21 26.05
N TYR A 586 17.56 -0.44 26.87
CA TYR A 586 16.20 -0.79 26.47
C TYR A 586 15.32 0.42 26.16
N ARG A 587 15.42 1.52 26.91
CA ARG A 587 14.68 2.76 26.63
C ARG A 587 15.07 3.37 25.28
N LEU A 588 16.37 3.37 24.98
CA LEU A 588 16.90 3.82 23.69
C LEU A 588 16.43 2.92 22.54
N TYR A 589 16.45 1.60 22.74
CA TYR A 589 15.92 0.64 21.77
C TYR A 589 14.43 0.84 21.53
N GLN A 590 13.61 0.92 22.58
CA GLN A 590 12.17 1.14 22.48
C GLN A 590 11.86 2.47 21.79
N THR A 591 12.68 3.50 22.03
CA THR A 591 12.58 4.77 21.31
C THR A 591 12.90 4.62 19.84
N CYS A 592 13.95 3.87 19.47
CA CYS A 592 14.26 3.58 18.06
C CYS A 592 13.13 2.81 17.38
N ARG A 593 12.57 1.82 18.06
CA ARG A 593 11.43 1.03 17.60
C ARG A 593 10.21 1.92 17.30
N ASN A 594 9.79 2.76 18.26
CA ASN A 594 8.61 3.60 18.06
C ASN A 594 8.84 4.72 17.05
N LEU A 595 10.06 5.25 16.92
CA LEU A 595 10.41 6.18 15.84
C LEU A 595 10.44 5.49 14.46
N SER A 596 10.81 4.22 14.39
CA SER A 596 10.83 3.46 13.12
C SER A 596 9.43 3.34 12.52
N TRP A 597 8.43 3.18 13.39
CA TRP A 597 7.03 3.13 13.01
C TRP A 597 6.42 4.52 12.74
N ALA A 598 6.69 5.52 13.59
CA ALA A 598 5.95 6.79 13.58
C ALA A 598 6.47 7.86 12.61
N LEU A 599 7.72 7.77 12.14
CA LEU A 599 8.27 8.79 11.23
C LEU A 599 7.54 8.73 9.88
N GLY A 600 6.93 9.84 9.48
CA GLY A 600 6.08 9.92 8.29
C GLY A 600 4.61 9.59 8.52
N THR A 601 4.20 9.28 9.76
CA THR A 601 2.79 9.04 10.13
C THR A 601 2.20 10.24 10.89
N PRO A 602 0.86 10.32 11.05
CA PRO A 602 0.22 11.39 11.84
C PRO A 602 0.70 11.45 13.30
N GLU A 603 1.18 10.34 13.86
CA GLU A 603 1.64 10.21 15.24
C GLU A 603 3.08 10.71 15.46
N GLU A 604 3.82 11.04 14.39
CA GLU A 604 5.23 11.46 14.43
C GLU A 604 5.50 12.50 15.52
N ALA A 605 4.66 13.54 15.58
CA ALA A 605 4.88 14.68 16.46
C ALA A 605 4.79 14.28 17.95
N ASP A 606 3.83 13.43 18.32
CA ASP A 606 3.65 12.95 19.69
C ASP A 606 4.73 11.95 20.10
N VAL A 607 5.12 11.07 19.17
CA VAL A 607 6.19 10.09 19.37
C VAL A 607 7.55 10.78 19.51
N VAL A 608 7.87 11.76 18.66
CA VAL A 608 9.13 12.53 18.75
C VAL A 608 9.20 13.33 20.05
N ARG A 609 8.10 13.97 20.49
CA ARG A 609 8.07 14.67 21.79
C ARG A 609 8.29 13.74 22.97
N THR A 610 7.70 12.55 22.93
CA THR A 610 7.87 11.54 23.99
C THR A 610 9.29 10.97 23.98
N ALA A 611 9.84 10.67 22.81
CA ALA A 611 11.23 10.29 22.62
C ALA A 611 12.19 11.33 23.21
N GLN A 612 11.95 12.63 22.98
CA GLN A 612 12.79 13.71 23.52
C GLN A 612 12.75 13.78 25.04
N ARG A 613 11.57 13.60 25.65
CA ARG A 613 11.44 13.55 27.11
C ARG A 613 12.19 12.36 27.72
N ILE A 614 11.96 11.17 27.16
CA ILE A 614 12.54 9.93 27.68
C ILE A 614 14.04 9.94 27.50
N THR A 615 14.54 10.23 26.30
CA THR A 615 15.99 10.17 26.02
C THR A 615 16.75 11.40 26.50
N GLY A 616 16.08 12.54 26.71
CA GLY A 616 16.67 13.72 27.33
C GLY A 616 17.00 13.51 28.80
N ALA A 617 16.21 12.68 29.50
CA ALA A 617 16.48 12.27 30.87
C ALA A 617 17.64 11.26 31.00
N LEU A 618 18.15 10.74 29.88
CA LEU A 618 19.27 9.78 29.81
C LEU A 618 20.60 10.46 29.43
N SER A 619 20.74 11.76 29.70
CA SER A 619 21.93 12.56 29.38
C SER A 619 22.96 12.57 30.49
#